data_AF-A0A523VV02-F1
#
_entry.id   AF-A0A523VV02-F1
#
_cell.length_a   1.000
_cell.length_b   1.000
_cell.length_c   1.000
_cell.angle_alpha   90.00
_cell.angle_beta   90.00
_cell.angle_gamma   90.00
#
_symmetry.space_group_name_H-M   'P 1'
#
loop_
_entity.id
_entity.type
_entity.pdbx_description
1 polymer ?
#
loop_
_entity_poly.entity_id
_entity_poly.type
_entity_poly.pdbx_seq_one_letter_code
_entity_poly.pdbx_strand_id
1 'polypeptide(L)'
;MHHNKIRFQTPLILRMFGALNKINLRNENRYILCNFLDQHSDKIGLSDDIYEINNTITLNQLFLLAFNKAKEYQLIDVLYKEYLNSIDAINEKKTI
;
A
#
# COMPACT_ATOMS: atom_id res chain seq x y z
N MET A 1 20.88 -10.68 -8.29
CA MET A 1 20.48 -10.80 -6.87
C MET A 1 19.27 -9.95 -6.45
N HIS A 2 18.93 -8.83 -7.12
CA HIS A 2 17.75 -8.01 -6.76
C HIS A 2 16.37 -8.63 -7.07
N HIS A 3 16.27 -9.41 -8.15
CA HIS A 3 15.00 -10.02 -8.59
C HIS A 3 14.38 -10.98 -7.56
N ASN A 4 15.20 -11.69 -6.78
CA ASN A 4 14.70 -12.59 -5.74
C ASN A 4 14.02 -11.83 -4.59
N LYS A 5 14.50 -10.64 -4.22
CA LYS A 5 13.88 -9.83 -3.16
C LYS A 5 12.48 -9.35 -3.56
N ILE A 6 12.33 -8.86 -4.80
CA ILE A 6 11.03 -8.38 -5.32
C ILE A 6 10.02 -9.53 -5.43
N ARG A 7 10.47 -10.72 -5.84
CA ARG A 7 9.61 -11.91 -5.92
C ARG A 7 8.94 -12.27 -4.58
N PHE A 8 9.62 -12.02 -3.46
CA PHE A 8 9.05 -12.26 -2.12
C PHE A 8 8.21 -11.08 -1.61
N GLN A 9 8.45 -9.85 -2.08
CA GLN A 9 7.71 -8.67 -1.63
C GLN A 9 6.24 -8.70 -2.07
N THR A 10 5.94 -9.08 -3.31
CA THR A 10 4.55 -9.19 -3.79
C THR A 10 3.66 -10.08 -2.89
N PRO A 11 4.01 -11.35 -2.60
CA PRO A 11 3.19 -12.18 -1.72
C PRO A 11 3.15 -11.65 -0.28
N LEU A 12 4.18 -10.95 0.18
CA LEU A 12 4.18 -10.32 1.51
C LEU A 12 3.21 -9.13 1.58
N ILE A 13 3.17 -8.27 0.56
CA ILE A 13 2.19 -7.17 0.46
C ILE A 13 0.76 -7.72 0.55
N LEU A 14 0.46 -8.79 -0.21
CA LEU A 14 -0.86 -9.45 -0.16
C LEU A 14 -1.18 -9.99 1.24
N ARG A 15 -0.19 -10.61 1.91
CA ARG A 15 -0.37 -11.10 3.29
C ARG A 15 -0.61 -9.96 4.28
N MET A 16 0.12 -8.85 4.18
CA MET A 16 -0.05 -7.69 5.05
C MET A 16 -1.42 -7.03 4.84
N PHE A 17 -1.81 -6.78 3.59
CA PHE A 17 -3.15 -6.29 3.24
C PHE A 17 -4.25 -7.18 3.82
N GLY A 18 -4.14 -8.49 3.61
CA GLY A 18 -5.09 -9.47 4.14
C GLY A 18 -5.10 -9.54 5.67
N ALA A 19 -3.94 -9.45 6.31
CA ALA A 19 -3.82 -9.48 7.77
C ALA A 19 -4.51 -8.26 8.40
N LEU A 20 -4.24 -7.05 7.91
CA LEU A 20 -4.88 -5.82 8.39
C LEU A 20 -6.41 -5.88 8.25
N ASN A 21 -6.91 -6.41 7.12
CA ASN A 21 -8.35 -6.61 6.94
C ASN A 21 -8.95 -7.58 7.97
N LYS A 22 -8.24 -8.66 8.31
CA LYS A 22 -8.70 -9.65 9.30
C LYS A 22 -8.82 -9.09 10.71
N ILE A 23 -7.98 -8.12 11.07
CA ILE A 23 -8.00 -7.46 12.38
C ILE A 23 -8.76 -6.13 12.37
N ASN A 24 -9.65 -5.94 11.39
CA ASN A 24 -10.51 -4.77 11.21
C ASN A 24 -9.77 -3.42 11.02
N LEU A 25 -8.52 -3.44 10.57
CA LEU A 25 -7.72 -2.26 10.25
C LEU A 25 -7.85 -1.87 8.77
N ARG A 26 -9.10 -1.76 8.31
CA ARG A 26 -9.43 -1.44 6.90
C ARG A 26 -9.11 0.01 6.55
N ASN A 27 -9.22 0.91 7.52
CA ASN A 27 -8.93 2.33 7.32
C ASN A 27 -7.43 2.58 7.23
N GLU A 28 -6.64 1.86 8.02
CA GLU A 28 -5.17 1.87 7.96
C GLU A 28 -4.70 1.32 6.63
N ASN A 29 -5.30 0.22 6.16
CA ASN A 29 -5.07 -0.30 4.81
C ASN A 29 -5.34 0.77 3.74
N ARG A 30 -6.47 1.48 3.83
CA ARG A 30 -6.81 2.57 2.91
C ARG A 30 -5.78 3.69 2.98
N TYR A 31 -5.40 4.11 4.19
CA TYR A 31 -4.42 5.17 4.42
C TYR A 31 -3.05 4.83 3.80
N ILE A 32 -2.53 3.62 4.05
CA ILE A 32 -1.28 3.11 3.48
C ILE A 32 -1.29 3.24 1.95
N LEU A 33 -2.37 2.79 1.33
CA LEU A 33 -2.50 2.78 -0.13
C LEU A 33 -2.62 4.19 -0.72
N CYS A 34 -3.43 5.06 -0.09
CA CYS A 34 -3.54 6.45 -0.51
C CYS A 34 -2.21 7.18 -0.35
N ASN A 35 -1.51 7.01 0.77
CA ASN A 35 -0.23 7.64 1.03
C ASN A 35 0.83 7.23 0.00
N PHE A 36 0.93 5.93 -0.32
CA PHE A 36 1.81 5.45 -1.40
C PHE A 36 1.50 6.10 -2.75
N LEU A 37 0.21 6.17 -3.12
CA LEU A 37 -0.22 6.74 -4.38
C LEU A 37 0.06 8.25 -4.46
N ASP A 38 -0.19 8.98 -3.37
CA ASP A 38 0.03 10.42 -3.27
C ASP A 38 1.52 10.77 -3.36
N GLN A 39 2.37 10.12 -2.56
CA GLN A 39 3.82 10.35 -2.52
C GLN A 39 4.54 10.05 -3.84
N HIS A 40 3.89 9.31 -4.74
CA HIS A 40 4.44 8.93 -6.03
C HIS A 40 3.57 9.36 -7.22
N SER A 41 2.58 10.21 -7.00
CA SER A 41 1.62 10.71 -8.00
C SER A 41 2.33 11.23 -9.26
N ASP A 42 3.37 12.05 -9.09
CA ASP A 42 4.23 12.58 -10.17
C ASP A 42 4.86 11.48 -11.04
N LYS A 43 5.23 10.35 -10.44
CA LYS A 43 5.93 9.26 -11.13
C LYS A 43 4.95 8.29 -11.77
N ILE A 44 3.82 8.04 -11.14
CA ILE A 44 2.86 6.99 -11.54
C ILE A 44 1.75 7.52 -12.46
N GLY A 45 1.79 8.82 -12.79
CA GLY A 45 0.83 9.48 -13.67
C GLY A 45 -0.58 9.48 -13.09
N LEU A 46 -0.71 9.72 -11.79
CA LEU A 46 -2.01 9.90 -11.15
C LEU A 46 -2.46 11.34 -11.37
N SER A 47 -3.48 11.57 -12.20
CA SER A 47 -4.00 12.91 -12.51
C SER A 47 -4.92 13.47 -11.44
N ASP A 48 -5.58 12.58 -10.70
CA ASP A 48 -6.65 12.92 -9.77
C ASP A 48 -6.14 12.84 -8.33
N ASP A 49 -6.65 13.72 -7.46
CA ASP A 49 -6.35 13.66 -6.03
C ASP A 49 -6.85 12.33 -5.44
N ILE A 50 -5.93 11.49 -4.98
CA ILE A 50 -6.27 10.18 -4.42
C ILE A 50 -7.18 10.30 -3.20
N TYR A 51 -7.06 11.37 -2.42
CA TYR A 51 -7.87 11.61 -1.23
C TYR A 51 -9.30 12.03 -1.56
N GLU A 52 -9.57 12.51 -2.77
CA GLU A 52 -10.93 12.72 -3.26
C GLU A 52 -11.54 11.42 -3.80
N ILE A 53 -10.83 10.73 -4.70
CA ILE A 53 -11.38 9.56 -5.41
C ILE A 53 -11.46 8.32 -4.54
N ASN A 54 -10.65 8.19 -3.48
CA ASN A 54 -10.64 6.95 -2.70
C ASN A 54 -12.02 6.66 -2.07
N ASN A 55 -12.80 7.69 -1.72
CA ASN A 55 -14.14 7.53 -1.14
C ASN A 55 -15.16 6.92 -2.11
N THR A 56 -14.89 6.99 -3.43
CA THR A 56 -15.78 6.46 -4.48
C THR A 56 -15.41 5.04 -4.90
N ILE A 57 -14.27 4.50 -4.44
CA ILE A 57 -13.79 3.15 -4.78
C ILE A 57 -13.68 2.25 -3.55
N THR A 58 -13.87 0.95 -3.79
CA THR A 58 -13.68 -0.08 -2.76
C THR A 58 -12.21 -0.20 -2.38
N LEU A 59 -11.94 -0.70 -1.17
CA LEU A 59 -10.57 -0.95 -0.71
C LEU A 59 -9.80 -1.91 -1.63
N ASN A 60 -10.48 -2.91 -2.22
CA ASN A 60 -9.84 -3.84 -3.16
C ASN A 60 -9.48 -3.15 -4.48
N GLN A 61 -10.32 -2.25 -4.98
CA GLN A 61 -10.01 -1.45 -6.18
C GLN A 61 -8.82 -0.52 -5.91
N LEU A 62 -8.79 0.14 -4.75
CA LEU A 62 -7.66 0.96 -4.32
C LEU A 62 -6.37 0.13 -4.21
N PHE A 63 -6.45 -1.08 -3.65
CA PHE A 63 -5.33 -2.00 -3.58
C PHE A 63 -4.82 -2.39 -4.98
N LEU A 64 -5.72 -2.78 -5.89
CA LEU A 64 -5.34 -3.14 -7.25
C LEU A 64 -4.70 -1.97 -8.00
N LEU A 65 -5.23 -0.76 -7.82
CA LEU A 65 -4.65 0.46 -8.38
C LEU A 65 -3.21 0.66 -7.91
N ALA A 66 -3.00 0.75 -6.59
CA ALA A 66 -1.67 0.94 -6.00
C ALA A 66 -0.70 -0.18 -6.38
N PHE A 67 -1.15 -1.42 -6.35
CA PHE A 67 -0.32 -2.58 -6.66
C PHE A 67 0.08 -2.63 -8.14
N ASN A 68 -0.84 -2.33 -9.06
CA ASN A 68 -0.54 -2.30 -10.48
C ASN A 68 0.40 -1.14 -10.83
N LYS A 69 0.17 0.06 -10.27
CA LYS A 69 1.09 1.19 -10.42
C LYS A 69 2.47 0.87 -9.84
N ALA A 70 2.54 0.23 -8.68
CA ALA A 70 3.81 -0.21 -8.11
C ALA A 70 4.56 -1.19 -9.02
N LYS A 71 3.86 -2.11 -9.71
CA LYS A 71 4.49 -3.01 -10.69
C LYS A 71 4.95 -2.28 -11.95
N GLU A 72 4.09 -1.44 -12.52
CA GLU A 72 4.32 -0.68 -13.75
C GLU A 72 5.57 0.20 -13.63
N TYR A 73 5.71 0.90 -12.50
CA TYR A 73 6.81 1.84 -12.26
C TYR A 73 7.96 1.25 -11.42
N GLN A 74 8.00 -0.07 -11.22
CA GLN A 74 9.04 -0.77 -10.45
C GLN A 74 9.19 -0.30 -8.98
N LEU A 75 8.09 0.11 -8.34
CA LEU A 75 7.99 0.60 -6.96
C LEU A 75 7.47 -0.45 -5.96
N ILE A 76 7.56 -1.75 -6.28
CA ILE A 76 7.07 -2.81 -5.39
C ILE A 76 7.80 -2.84 -4.05
N ASP A 77 9.12 -2.54 -4.03
CA ASP A 77 9.86 -2.48 -2.77
C ASP A 77 9.42 -1.28 -1.92
N VAL A 78 8.98 -0.19 -2.55
CA VAL A 78 8.49 1.01 -1.88
C VAL A 78 7.14 0.75 -1.24
N LEU A 79 6.19 0.18 -2.00
CA LEU A 79 4.88 -0.22 -1.46
C LEU A 79 5.04 -1.23 -0.31
N TYR A 80 5.99 -2.17 -0.42
CA TYR A 80 6.32 -3.10 0.65
C TYR A 80 6.82 -2.39 1.91
N LYS A 81 7.75 -1.43 1.79
CA LYS A 81 8.26 -0.64 2.91
C LYS A 81 7.17 0.21 3.55
N GLU A 82 6.26 0.77 2.75
CA GLU A 82 5.15 1.58 3.25
C GLU A 82 4.24 0.76 4.18
N TYR A 83 3.94 -0.47 3.78
CA TYR A 83 3.23 -1.43 4.62
C TYR A 83 3.98 -1.78 5.91
N LEU A 84 5.29 -2.08 5.82
CA LEU A 84 6.09 -2.40 7.00
C LEU A 84 6.11 -1.24 8.00
N ASN A 85 6.49 -0.05 7.54
CA ASN A 85 6.61 1.14 8.37
C ASN A 85 5.28 1.47 9.06
N SER A 86 4.17 1.33 8.33
CA SER A 86 2.84 1.60 8.88
C SER A 86 2.42 0.56 9.91
N ILE A 87 2.73 -0.73 9.67
CA ILE A 87 2.47 -1.81 10.64
C ILE A 87 3.31 -1.61 11.91
N ASP A 88 4.57 -1.25 11.77
CA ASP A 88 5.47 -0.97 12.90
C ASP A 88 4.93 0.19 13.73
N ALA A 89 4.55 1.30 13.09
CA ALA A 89 3.94 2.45 13.76
C ALA A 89 2.60 2.11 14.46
N ILE A 90 1.78 1.24 13.87
CA ILE A 90 0.54 0.74 14.51
C ILE A 90 0.86 -0.07 15.77
N ASN A 91 1.89 -0.91 15.72
CA ASN A 91 2.29 -1.74 16.85
C ASN A 91 2.90 -0.89 17.98
N GLU A 92 3.70 0.12 17.65
CA GLU A 92 4.25 1.06 18.63
C GLU A 92 3.15 1.83 19.36
N LYS A 93 2.13 2.30 18.65
CA LYS A 93 0.96 2.97 19.26
C LYS A 93 0.19 2.11 20.27
N LYS A 94 0.23 0.78 20.13
CA LYS A 94 -0.44 -0.13 21.08
C LYS A 94 0.35 -0.37 22.36
N THR A 95 1.60 0.09 22.42
CA THR A 95 2.51 -0.14 23.56
C THR A 95 2.46 1.00 24.58
N ILE A 96 1.49 1.92 24.48
CA ILE A 96 1.26 3.06 25.39
C ILE A 96 -0.05 2.86 26.15
#